data_AF-A0A821PSS2-F1
#
_entry.id   AF-A0A821PSS2-F1
#
_cell.length_a   1.000
_cell.length_b   1.000
_cell.length_c   1.000
_cell.angle_alpha   90.00
_cell.angle_beta   90.00
_cell.angle_gamma   90.00
#
_symmetry.space_group_name_H-M   'P 1'
#
loop_
_entity.id
_entity.type
_entity.pdbx_description
1 polymer ?
#
loop_
_entity_poly.entity_id
_entity_poly.type
_entity_poly.pdbx_seq_one_letter_code
_entity_poly.pdbx_strand_id
1 'polypeptide(L)'
;YVSKKQLFEHLRQSGHYSTSNINGTNQQVPPEVFDKIKHLVEHIENTRVRQQFELLLIKYAQVFDTSKSTTIRSIVKHTINITSTRPIVQRPYRKTTAQEKIIADMCEQFYHDKIIRPSQSPWSSPVVLQKK
;
A
#
# COMPACT_ATOMS: atom_id res chain seq x y z
N TYR A 1 -15.09 34.72 14.65
CA TYR A 1 -15.37 33.52 13.84
C TYR A 1 -14.87 33.76 12.42
N VAL A 2 -13.78 33.09 12.02
CA VAL A 2 -13.22 33.23 10.67
C VAL A 2 -14.20 32.63 9.67
N SER A 3 -14.48 33.33 8.56
CA SER A 3 -15.42 32.81 7.56
C SER A 3 -14.87 31.52 6.95
N LYS A 4 -15.74 30.58 6.53
CA LYS A 4 -15.28 29.33 5.87
C LYS A 4 -14.27 29.63 4.75
N LYS A 5 -14.53 30.66 3.94
CA LYS A 5 -13.65 31.09 2.85
C LYS A 5 -12.27 31.54 3.35
N GLN A 6 -12.23 32.32 4.44
CA GLN A 6 -10.99 32.78 5.06
C GLN A 6 -10.21 31.65 5.72
N LEU A 7 -10.90 30.66 6.32
CA LEU A 7 -10.28 29.44 6.83
C LEU A 7 -9.64 28.64 5.69
N PHE A 8 -10.35 28.49 4.57
CA PHE A 8 -9.83 27.83 3.37
C PHE A 8 -8.61 28.56 2.77
N GLU A 9 -8.62 29.89 2.73
CA GLU A 9 -7.50 30.71 2.25
C GLU A 9 -6.26 30.60 3.16
N HIS A 10 -6.49 30.56 4.48
CA HIS A 10 -5.42 30.40 5.47
C HIS A 10 -4.79 29.00 5.43
N LEU A 11 -5.61 27.96 5.26
CA LEU A 11 -5.14 26.57 5.10
C LEU A 11 -4.37 26.35 3.78
N ARG A 12 -4.72 27.09 2.73
CA ARG A 12 -3.96 27.13 1.47
C ARG A 12 -2.54 27.67 1.64
N GLN A 13 -2.33 28.59 2.59
CA GLN A 13 -1.01 29.15 2.90
C GLN A 13 -0.19 28.24 3.81
N SER A 14 -0.83 27.43 4.66
CA SER A 14 -0.15 26.51 5.57
C SER A 14 0.16 25.13 4.99
N GLY A 15 -0.31 24.82 3.77
CA GLY A 15 0.01 23.56 3.07
C GLY A 15 -0.68 22.31 3.65
N HIS A 16 -1.67 22.49 4.53
CA HIS A 16 -2.38 21.38 5.18
C HIS A 16 -3.79 21.25 4.60
N TYR A 17 -3.99 20.20 3.80
CA TYR A 17 -5.23 19.88 3.12
C TYR A 17 -5.95 18.75 3.88
N SER A 18 -7.28 18.79 3.88
CA SER A 18 -8.14 17.79 4.52
C SER A 18 -8.86 16.93 3.50
N THR A 19 -8.83 15.60 3.62
CA THR A 19 -9.82 14.72 2.96
C THR A 19 -11.17 14.89 3.63
N SER A 20 -12.24 14.62 2.87
CA SER A 20 -13.55 14.34 3.44
C SER A 20 -13.74 12.83 3.47
N ASN A 21 -13.89 12.25 4.67
CA ASN A 21 -14.29 10.85 4.78
C ASN A 21 -15.72 10.66 4.27
N ILE A 22 -16.07 9.40 3.96
CA ILE A 22 -17.42 8.97 3.59
C ILE A 22 -18.46 9.38 4.66
N ASN A 23 -18.02 9.54 5.91
CA ASN A 23 -18.84 9.97 7.06
C ASN A 23 -18.84 11.50 7.30
N GLY A 24 -18.28 12.31 6.39
CA GLY A 24 -18.26 13.78 6.48
C GLY A 24 -17.23 14.37 7.45
N THR A 25 -16.37 13.55 8.07
CA THR A 25 -15.29 14.04 8.95
C THR A 25 -14.09 14.49 8.10
N ASN A 26 -13.60 15.71 8.34
CA ASN A 26 -12.39 16.22 7.69
C ASN A 26 -11.16 15.64 8.39
N GLN A 27 -10.33 14.88 7.67
CA GLN A 27 -9.06 14.37 8.18
C GLN A 27 -7.90 14.97 7.40
N GLN A 28 -6.87 15.45 8.10
CA GLN A 28 -5.66 15.96 7.45
C GLN A 28 -4.97 14.83 6.71
N VAL A 29 -4.57 15.07 5.46
CA VAL A 29 -3.85 14.06 4.69
C VAL A 29 -2.39 14.03 5.14
N PRO A 30 -1.77 12.83 5.24
CA PRO A 30 -0.36 12.71 5.54
C PRO A 30 0.53 13.51 4.57
N PRO A 31 1.61 14.17 5.04
CA PRO A 31 2.52 14.95 4.19
C PRO A 31 3.11 14.14 3.02
N GLU A 32 3.48 12.88 3.26
CA GLU A 32 4.07 12.00 2.24
C GLU A 32 3.14 11.76 1.04
N VAL A 33 1.83 11.67 1.29
CA VAL A 33 0.82 11.49 0.24
C VAL A 33 0.71 12.76 -0.59
N PHE A 34 0.89 13.92 0.04
CA PHE A 34 0.83 15.21 -0.64
C PHE A 34 1.92 15.32 -1.69
N ASP A 35 3.15 15.01 -1.26
CA ASP A 35 4.33 15.22 -2.07
C ASP A 35 4.28 14.30 -3.30
N LYS A 36 3.78 13.08 -3.11
CA LYS A 36 3.52 12.18 -4.24
C LYS A 36 2.43 12.70 -5.17
N ILE A 37 1.30 13.19 -4.64
CA ILE A 37 0.24 13.78 -5.47
C ILE A 37 0.78 14.97 -6.25
N LYS A 38 1.55 15.85 -5.61
CA LYS A 38 2.13 17.02 -6.27
C LYS A 38 3.05 16.62 -7.43
N HIS A 39 3.95 15.66 -7.20
CA HIS A 39 4.82 15.10 -8.22
C HIS A 39 4.03 14.45 -9.38
N LEU A 40 2.93 13.74 -9.07
CA LEU A 40 2.09 13.12 -10.10
C LEU A 40 1.44 14.13 -11.04
N VAL A 41 1.19 15.37 -10.62
CA VAL A 41 0.49 16.39 -11.43
C VAL A 41 1.47 17.42 -12.03
N GLU A 42 2.76 17.32 -11.73
CA GLU A 42 3.77 18.29 -12.19
C GLU A 42 3.91 18.40 -13.72
N HIS A 43 3.74 17.29 -14.42
CA HIS A 43 3.89 17.20 -15.88
C HIS A 43 2.70 17.77 -16.67
N ILE A 44 1.62 18.21 -16.00
CA ILE A 44 0.42 18.73 -16.65
C ILE A 44 0.60 20.23 -16.94
N GLU A 45 0.73 20.58 -18.22
CA GLU A 45 0.94 21.96 -18.69
C GLU A 45 -0.27 22.88 -18.45
N ASN A 46 -1.49 22.34 -18.57
CA ASN A 46 -2.70 23.12 -18.37
C ASN A 46 -3.00 23.34 -16.89
N THR A 47 -2.81 24.57 -16.41
CA THR A 47 -2.98 24.96 -15.00
C THR A 47 -4.38 24.67 -14.45
N ARG A 48 -5.43 24.83 -15.26
CA ARG A 48 -6.82 24.58 -14.80
C ARG A 48 -7.06 23.10 -14.58
N VAL A 49 -6.63 22.28 -15.53
CA VAL A 49 -6.75 20.81 -15.46
C VAL A 49 -5.92 20.26 -14.32
N ARG A 50 -4.68 20.76 -14.17
CA ARG A 50 -3.77 20.43 -13.06
C ARG A 50 -4.45 20.67 -11.71
N GLN A 51 -5.02 21.85 -11.48
CA GLN A 51 -5.70 22.18 -10.22
C GLN A 51 -6.93 21.29 -9.97
N GLN A 52 -7.75 21.04 -10.99
CA GLN A 52 -8.92 20.17 -10.86
C GLN A 52 -8.52 18.73 -10.50
N PHE A 53 -7.46 18.22 -11.12
CA PHE A 53 -6.97 16.87 -10.88
C PHE A 53 -6.31 16.73 -9.50
N GLU A 54 -5.53 17.73 -9.08
CA GLU A 54 -4.94 17.78 -7.74
C GLU A 54 -6.03 17.75 -6.65
N LEU A 55 -7.09 18.53 -6.80
CA LEU A 55 -8.24 18.52 -5.88
C LEU A 55 -8.94 17.16 -5.84
N LEU A 56 -9.05 16.48 -7.00
CA LEU A 56 -9.66 15.15 -7.08
C LEU A 56 -8.81 14.11 -6.37
N LEU A 57 -7.50 14.10 -6.59
CA LEU A 57 -6.57 13.17 -5.96
C LEU A 57 -6.54 13.38 -4.44
N ILE A 58 -6.53 14.64 -3.99
CA ILE A 58 -6.63 15.00 -2.57
C ILE A 58 -7.95 14.51 -1.98
N LYS A 59 -9.08 14.71 -2.67
CA LYS A 59 -10.40 14.28 -2.20
C LYS A 59 -10.44 12.77 -1.94
N TYR A 60 -9.79 11.98 -2.79
CA TYR A 60 -9.72 10.52 -2.68
C TYR A 60 -8.38 10.02 -2.14
N ALA A 61 -7.62 10.86 -1.44
CA ALA A 61 -6.27 10.53 -0.97
C ALA A 61 -6.22 9.25 -0.11
N GLN A 62 -7.28 8.99 0.66
CA GLN A 62 -7.44 7.80 1.50
C GLN A 62 -7.49 6.47 0.73
N VAL A 63 -7.81 6.49 -0.57
CA VAL A 63 -7.94 5.29 -1.41
C VAL A 63 -6.57 4.82 -1.89
N PHE A 64 -5.61 5.73 -1.99
CA PHE A 64 -4.28 5.40 -2.49
C PHE A 64 -3.46 4.71 -1.41
N ASP A 65 -3.03 3.47 -1.68
CA ASP A 65 -2.05 2.79 -0.84
C ASP A 65 -0.68 3.43 -1.06
N THR A 66 -0.47 4.52 -0.31
CA THR A 66 0.75 5.32 -0.40
C THR A 66 1.83 4.84 0.56
N SER A 67 1.42 4.06 1.56
CA SER A 67 2.24 3.36 2.54
C SER A 67 2.66 1.96 2.06
N LYS A 68 3.44 1.25 2.87
CA LYS A 68 3.76 -0.17 2.64
C LYS A 68 2.49 -1.02 2.55
N SER A 69 2.59 -2.11 1.78
CA SER A 69 1.59 -3.16 1.55
C SER A 69 0.53 -3.26 2.64
N THR A 70 -0.66 -2.72 2.38
CA THR A 70 -1.78 -2.90 3.29
C THR A 70 -2.25 -4.36 3.24
N THR A 71 -1.94 -5.15 4.28
CA THR A 71 -2.48 -6.51 4.41
C THR A 71 -3.99 -6.44 4.63
N ILE A 72 -4.77 -6.77 3.60
CA ILE A 72 -6.24 -6.84 3.69
C ILE A 72 -6.63 -8.08 4.51
N ARG A 73 -7.35 -7.86 5.61
CA ARG A 73 -7.92 -8.95 6.41
C ARG A 73 -9.38 -9.17 6.04
N SER A 74 -9.64 -10.26 5.34
CA SER A 74 -11.01 -10.74 5.13
C SER A 74 -11.46 -11.61 6.32
N ILE A 75 -12.72 -11.45 6.73
CA ILE A 75 -13.38 -12.35 7.69
C ILE A 75 -13.64 -13.71 7.05
N VAL A 76 -13.87 -13.71 5.72
CA VAL A 76 -14.12 -14.93 4.95
C VAL A 76 -12.81 -15.62 4.64
N LYS A 77 -12.67 -16.87 5.09
CA LYS A 77 -11.53 -17.73 4.75
C LYS A 77 -11.77 -18.36 3.38
N HIS A 78 -10.78 -18.25 2.50
CA HIS A 78 -10.79 -18.96 1.23
C HIS A 78 -10.34 -20.42 1.44
N THR A 79 -11.12 -21.37 0.93
CA THR A 79 -10.79 -22.80 0.92
C THR A 79 -10.41 -23.23 -0.48
N ILE A 80 -9.23 -23.86 -0.62
CA ILE A 80 -8.79 -24.44 -1.88
C ILE A 80 -9.26 -25.89 -1.92
N ASN A 81 -10.12 -26.23 -2.88
CA ASN A 81 -10.58 -27.60 -3.10
C ASN A 81 -9.50 -28.39 -3.86
N ILE A 82 -9.03 -29.48 -3.26
CA ILE A 82 -7.98 -30.33 -3.85
C ILE A 82 -8.62 -31.63 -4.35
N THR A 83 -8.23 -32.08 -5.54
CA THR A 83 -8.71 -33.33 -6.15
C THR A 83 -8.01 -34.58 -5.61
N SER A 84 -6.78 -34.45 -5.12
CA SER A 84 -5.97 -35.52 -4.54
C SER A 84 -5.44 -35.13 -3.16
N THR A 85 -5.54 -36.03 -2.19
CA THR A 85 -5.12 -35.77 -0.80
C THR A 85 -3.65 -36.09 -0.54
N ARG A 86 -2.94 -36.66 -1.52
CA ARG A 86 -1.51 -36.98 -1.36
C ARG A 86 -0.66 -35.71 -1.46
N PRO A 87 0.13 -35.39 -0.42
CA PRO A 87 0.94 -34.17 -0.43
C PRO A 87 2.12 -34.27 -1.40
N ILE A 88 2.44 -33.13 -2.02
CA ILE A 88 3.61 -32.96 -2.88
C ILE A 88 4.69 -32.19 -2.10
N VAL A 89 5.86 -32.81 -1.91
CA VAL A 89 7.02 -32.22 -1.24
C VAL A 89 8.13 -32.02 -2.25
N GLN A 90 8.46 -30.76 -2.53
CA GLN A 90 9.60 -30.39 -3.35
C GLN A 90 10.75 -29.89 -2.48
N ARG A 91 11.98 -30.29 -2.85
CA ARG A 91 13.21 -29.83 -2.19
C ARG A 91 13.50 -28.38 -2.57
N PRO A 92 13.98 -27.55 -1.63
CA PRO A 92 14.49 -26.22 -1.96
C PRO A 92 15.62 -26.28 -3.00
N TYR A 93 15.67 -25.32 -3.92
CA TYR A 93 16.80 -25.17 -4.84
C TYR A 93 18.06 -24.70 -4.11
N ARG A 94 19.22 -24.98 -4.69
CA ARG A 94 20.51 -24.44 -4.23
C ARG A 94 20.51 -22.92 -4.38
N LYS A 95 20.96 -22.22 -3.34
CA LYS A 95 21.04 -20.75 -3.29
C LYS A 95 22.45 -20.34 -2.88
N THR A 96 22.87 -19.14 -3.29
CA THR A 96 24.08 -18.53 -2.75
C THR A 96 23.79 -17.83 -1.42
N THR A 97 24.81 -17.55 -0.62
CA THR A 97 24.66 -16.84 0.66
C THR A 97 23.97 -15.48 0.50
N ALA A 98 24.25 -14.77 -0.59
CA ALA A 98 23.60 -13.50 -0.90
C ALA A 98 22.09 -13.66 -1.16
N GLN A 99 21.71 -14.69 -1.92
CA GLN A 99 20.30 -14.98 -2.19
C GLN A 99 19.56 -15.44 -0.93
N GLU A 100 20.21 -16.23 -0.09
CA GLU A 100 19.66 -16.68 1.18
C GLU A 100 19.37 -15.53 2.13
N LYS A 101 20.31 -14.56 2.23
CA LYS A 101 20.10 -13.33 3.00
C LYS A 101 18.88 -12.55 2.51
N ILE A 102 18.76 -12.33 1.19
CA ILE A 102 17.61 -11.62 0.61
C ILE A 102 16.29 -12.31 0.98
N ILE A 103 16.25 -13.64 0.89
CA ILE A 103 15.04 -14.41 1.23
C ILE A 103 14.73 -14.30 2.73
N ALA A 104 15.75 -14.36 3.58
CA ALA A 104 15.57 -14.21 5.03
C ALA A 104 14.99 -12.82 5.38
N ASP A 105 15.58 -11.75 4.84
CA ASP A 105 15.13 -10.38 5.06
C ASP A 105 13.67 -10.19 4.59
N MET A 106 13.31 -10.75 3.42
CA MET A 106 11.92 -10.73 2.92
C MET A 106 10.96 -11.53 3.80
N CYS A 107 11.38 -12.71 4.26
CA CYS A 107 10.56 -13.54 5.16
C CYS A 107 10.31 -12.82 6.50
N GLU A 108 11.32 -12.16 7.07
CA GLU A 108 11.19 -11.36 8.29
C GLU A 108 10.21 -10.21 8.08
N GLN A 109 10.34 -9.47 6.97
CA GLN A 109 9.38 -8.42 6.62
C GLN A 109 7.95 -8.97 6.49
N PHE A 110 7.74 -10.05 5.74
CA PHE A 110 6.42 -10.66 5.57
C PHE A 110 5.83 -11.23 6.86
N TYR A 111 6.69 -11.68 7.78
CA TYR A 111 6.27 -12.12 9.09
C TYR A 111 5.78 -10.94 9.94
N HIS A 112 6.53 -9.82 9.95
CA HIS A 112 6.12 -8.58 10.64
C HIS A 112 4.84 -7.98 10.04
N ASP A 113 4.69 -8.02 8.72
CA ASP A 113 3.51 -7.55 7.99
C ASP A 113 2.30 -8.50 8.14
N LYS A 114 2.48 -9.62 8.89
CA LYS A 114 1.47 -10.66 9.17
C LYS A 114 0.90 -11.30 7.90
N ILE A 115 1.72 -11.38 6.86
CA ILE A 115 1.41 -12.04 5.58
C ILE A 115 1.67 -13.55 5.70
N ILE A 116 2.77 -13.94 6.37
CA ILE A 116 3.14 -15.34 6.60
C ILE A 116 3.14 -15.72 8.09
N ARG A 117 3.16 -17.02 8.37
CA ARG A 117 3.29 -17.59 9.72
C ARG A 117 4.09 -18.89 9.67
N PRO A 118 4.77 -19.29 10.76
CA PRO A 118 5.38 -20.61 10.83
C PRO A 118 4.31 -21.70 10.68
N SER A 119 4.66 -22.79 9.98
CA SER A 119 3.79 -23.95 9.82
C SER A 119 4.62 -25.23 9.64
N GLN A 120 4.05 -26.37 10.03
CA GLN A 120 4.59 -27.70 9.74
C GLN A 120 3.68 -28.35 8.70
N SER A 121 3.87 -27.98 7.44
CA SER A 121 3.05 -28.45 6.32
C SER A 121 3.63 -29.72 5.71
N PRO A 122 2.81 -30.73 5.38
CA PRO A 122 3.26 -31.86 4.57
C PRO A 122 3.46 -31.46 3.08
N TRP A 123 3.08 -30.24 2.69
CA TRP A 123 3.28 -29.67 1.35
C TRP A 123 4.43 -28.66 1.35
N SER A 124 5.29 -28.70 0.33
CA SER A 124 6.43 -27.78 0.20
C SER A 124 6.74 -27.49 -1.27
N SER A 125 6.98 -26.22 -1.59
CA SER A 125 7.40 -25.74 -2.92
C SER A 125 8.66 -24.87 -2.79
N PRO A 126 9.61 -24.92 -3.73
CA PRO A 126 10.85 -24.17 -3.65
C PRO A 126 10.65 -22.68 -3.96
N VAL A 127 11.46 -21.82 -3.33
CA VAL A 127 11.47 -20.37 -3.57
C VAL A 127 12.52 -20.03 -4.62
N VAL A 128 12.15 -19.19 -5.59
CA VAL A 128 13.02 -18.68 -6.67
C VAL A 128 13.07 -17.15 -6.58
N LEU A 129 14.25 -16.58 -6.76
CA LEU A 129 14.44 -15.13 -6.88
C LEU A 129 14.52 -14.74 -8.35
N GLN A 130 13.74 -13.74 -8.75
CA GLN A 130 13.74 -13.19 -10.10
C GLN A 130 14.07 -11.70 -10.06
N LYS A 131 14.95 -11.25 -10.96
CA LYS A 131 15.20 -9.83 -11.19
C LYS A 131 14.01 -9.27 -11.98
N LYS A 132 13.44 -8.18 -11.49
CA LYS A 132 12.42 -7.42 -12.20
C LYS A 132 13.08 -6.41 -13.14
#